data_AF-D4TZZ8-F1
#
_entry.id   AF-D4TZZ8-F1
#
_cell.length_a   1.000
_cell.length_b   1.000
_cell.length_c   1.000
_cell.angle_alpha   90.00
_cell.angle_beta   90.00
_cell.angle_gamma   90.00
#
_symmetry.space_group_name_H-M   'P 1'
#
loop_
_entity.id
_entity.type
_entity.pdbx_description
1 polymer ?
#
loop_
_entity_poly.entity_id
_entity_poly.type
_entity_poly.pdbx_seq_one_letter_code
_entity_poly.pdbx_strand_id
1 'polypeptide(L)'
;MEVHMADQRAAEGALKQGFAAVESTKADIDSHLKRLEGDLSTIGSSWQGAASVQFSSLMAQWQENAAKVNQALQDLADNLRATDSSMEANESETENSFAQLLGGL
;
A
#
# COMPACT_ATOMS: atom_id res chain seq x y z
N MET A 1 10.48 30.30 9.76
CA MET A 1 11.02 29.40 8.72
C MET A 1 11.53 28.09 9.32
N GLU A 2 12.39 28.13 10.34
CA GLU A 2 12.98 26.91 10.94
C GLU A 2 11.96 25.88 11.48
N VAL A 3 10.90 26.35 12.16
CA VAL A 3 9.85 25.46 12.72
C VAL A 3 9.02 24.78 11.62
N HIS A 4 8.71 25.49 10.52
CA HIS A 4 7.94 24.93 9.41
C HIS A 4 8.72 23.85 8.64
N MET A 5 10.02 24.08 8.44
CA MET A 5 10.94 23.11 7.83
C MET A 5 11.10 21.84 8.70
N ALA A 6 11.10 22.00 10.04
CA ALA A 6 11.17 20.88 10.96
C ALA A 6 9.89 20.01 10.91
N ASP A 7 8.71 20.64 10.87
CA ASP A 7 7.43 19.93 10.73
C ASP A 7 7.33 19.20 9.39
N GLN A 8 7.80 19.80 8.29
CA GLN A 8 7.82 19.16 6.97
C GLN A 8 8.72 17.93 6.93
N ARG A 9 9.97 18.04 7.42
CA ARG A 9 10.89 16.89 7.48
C ARG A 9 10.36 15.75 8.36
N ALA A 10 9.65 16.08 9.44
CA ALA A 10 8.98 15.09 10.26
C ALA A 10 7.87 14.38 9.47
N ALA A 11 7.09 15.12 8.68
CA ALA A 11 6.03 14.57 7.83
C ALA A 11 6.60 13.68 6.70
N GLU A 12 7.67 14.08 6.02
CA GLU A 12 8.37 13.23 5.02
C GLU A 12 8.92 11.95 5.64
N GLY A 13 9.52 12.05 6.84
CA GLY A 13 10.00 10.88 7.58
C GLY A 13 8.88 9.91 7.92
N ALA A 14 7.73 10.42 8.37
CA ALA A 14 6.55 9.63 8.64
C ALA A 14 5.97 9.00 7.35
N LEU A 15 6.01 9.70 6.22
CA LEU A 15 5.51 9.22 4.94
C LEU A 15 6.37 8.07 4.39
N LYS A 16 7.70 8.20 4.45
CA LYS A 16 8.64 7.12 4.09
C LYS A 16 8.45 5.88 4.96
N GLN A 17 8.22 6.06 6.26
CA GLN A 17 7.91 4.96 7.16
C GLN A 17 6.56 4.31 6.81
N GLY A 18 5.54 5.13 6.50
CA GLY A 18 4.22 4.66 6.07
C GLY A 18 4.31 3.83 4.79
N PHE A 19 5.09 4.27 3.81
CA PHE A 19 5.34 3.52 2.57
C PHE A 19 5.92 2.13 2.85
N ALA A 20 7.01 2.07 3.62
CA ALA A 20 7.66 0.81 3.97
C ALA A 20 6.72 -0.13 4.74
N ALA A 21 5.89 0.41 5.64
CA ALA A 21 4.90 -0.36 6.39
C ALA A 21 3.81 -0.94 5.47
N VAL A 22 3.33 -0.17 4.50
CA VAL A 22 2.31 -0.64 3.53
C VAL A 22 2.89 -1.71 2.60
N GLU A 23 4.10 -1.53 2.09
CA GLU A 23 4.75 -2.55 1.26
C GLU A 23 4.98 -3.85 2.03
N SER A 24 5.47 -3.77 3.27
CA SER A 24 5.64 -4.94 4.14
C SER A 24 4.30 -5.62 4.39
N THR A 25 3.26 -4.86 4.74
CA THR A 25 1.91 -5.39 5.00
C THR A 25 1.34 -6.08 3.77
N LYS A 26 1.57 -5.53 2.57
CA LYS A 26 1.17 -6.15 1.31
C LYS A 26 1.89 -7.47 1.06
N ALA A 27 3.20 -7.54 1.31
CA ALA A 27 3.96 -8.77 1.18
C ALA A 27 3.48 -9.85 2.17
N ASP A 28 3.24 -9.47 3.43
CA ASP A 28 2.77 -10.37 4.47
C ASP A 28 1.37 -10.91 4.16
N ILE A 29 0.47 -10.04 3.70
CA ILE A 29 -0.89 -10.44 3.31
C ILE A 29 -0.85 -11.37 2.10
N ASP A 30 -0.07 -11.07 1.07
CA ASP A 30 0.06 -11.95 -0.11
C ASP A 30 0.58 -13.34 0.28
N SER A 31 1.57 -13.41 1.19
CA SER A 31 2.07 -14.67 1.75
C SER A 31 1.00 -15.43 2.53
N HIS A 32 0.26 -14.76 3.41
CA HIS A 32 -0.83 -15.37 4.17
C HIS A 32 -1.95 -15.87 3.26
N LEU A 33 -2.29 -15.11 2.22
CA LEU A 33 -3.32 -15.49 1.26
C LEU A 33 -2.94 -16.76 0.49
N LYS A 34 -1.69 -16.83 0.01
CA LYS A 34 -1.15 -18.02 -0.66
C LYS A 34 -1.10 -19.24 0.25
N ARG A 35 -0.71 -19.04 1.50
CA ARG A 35 -0.66 -20.12 2.50
C ARG A 35 -2.06 -20.70 2.74
N LEU A 36 -3.05 -19.84 2.99
CA LEU A 36 -4.41 -20.29 3.25
C LEU A 36 -5.06 -20.91 2.00
N GLU A 37 -4.74 -20.44 0.79
CA GLU A 37 -5.12 -21.13 -0.46
C GLU A 37 -4.55 -22.56 -0.53
N GLY A 38 -3.28 -22.75 -0.16
CA GLY A 38 -2.65 -24.07 -0.09
C GLY A 38 -3.28 -24.99 0.95
N ASP A 39 -3.58 -24.46 2.14
CA ASP A 39 -4.26 -25.20 3.21
C ASP A 39 -5.68 -25.61 2.76
N LEU A 40 -6.42 -24.70 2.12
CA LEU A 40 -7.75 -24.98 1.55
C LEU A 40 -7.68 -26.04 0.45
N SER A 41 -6.72 -25.95 -0.48
CA SER A 41 -6.52 -26.95 -1.54
C SER A 41 -6.24 -28.36 -0.98
N THR A 42 -5.42 -28.44 0.07
CA THR A 42 -5.08 -29.70 0.74
C THR A 42 -6.32 -30.35 1.33
N ILE A 43 -7.16 -29.59 2.02
CA ILE A 43 -8.41 -30.09 2.63
C ILE A 43 -9.44 -30.43 1.55
N GLY A 44 -9.56 -29.59 0.51
CA GLY A 44 -10.52 -29.78 -0.59
C GLY A 44 -10.33 -31.08 -1.37
N SER A 45 -9.10 -31.61 -1.41
CA SER A 45 -8.83 -32.93 -2.00
C SER A 45 -9.64 -34.08 -1.37
N SER A 46 -10.04 -33.91 -0.10
CA SER A 46 -10.87 -34.88 0.65
C SER A 46 -12.38 -34.73 0.41
N TRP A 47 -12.82 -33.62 -0.19
CA TRP A 47 -14.23 -33.30 -0.41
C TRP A 47 -14.67 -33.71 -1.81
N GLN A 48 -15.19 -34.94 -1.95
CA GLN A 48 -15.76 -35.44 -3.20
C GLN A 48 -17.30 -35.34 -3.22
N GLY A 49 -17.89 -35.39 -4.42
CA GLY A 49 -19.35 -35.36 -4.61
C GLY A 49 -19.93 -33.97 -4.39
N ALA A 50 -21.08 -33.86 -3.72
CA ALA A 50 -21.72 -32.56 -3.48
C ALA A 50 -20.78 -31.53 -2.83
N ALA A 51 -19.94 -31.96 -1.88
CA ALA A 51 -18.98 -31.11 -1.19
C ALA A 51 -17.94 -30.44 -2.12
N SER A 52 -17.68 -31.00 -3.31
CA SER A 52 -16.75 -30.39 -4.26
C SER A 52 -17.30 -29.11 -4.88
N VAL A 53 -18.63 -29.00 -5.03
CA VAL A 53 -19.28 -27.79 -5.57
C VAL A 53 -19.17 -26.64 -4.57
N GLN A 54 -19.43 -26.93 -3.29
CA GLN A 54 -19.28 -25.96 -2.20
C GLN A 54 -17.82 -25.54 -2.02
N PHE A 55 -16.87 -26.47 -2.18
CA PHE A 55 -15.44 -26.16 -2.18
C PHE A 55 -15.06 -25.18 -3.30
N SER A 56 -15.50 -25.45 -4.53
CA SER A 56 -15.23 -24.56 -5.68
C SER A 56 -15.79 -23.16 -5.45
N SER A 57 -16.99 -23.06 -4.86
CA SER A 57 -17.59 -21.76 -4.51
C SER A 57 -16.79 -21.03 -3.42
N LEU A 58 -16.32 -21.76 -2.40
CA LEU A 58 -15.45 -21.20 -1.37
C LEU A 58 -14.15 -20.69 -1.96
N MET A 59 -13.52 -21.45 -2.86
CA MET A 59 -12.28 -21.03 -3.52
C MET A 59 -12.45 -19.82 -4.43
N ALA A 60 -13.57 -19.74 -5.15
CA ALA A 60 -13.87 -18.55 -5.95
C ALA A 60 -14.02 -17.30 -5.06
N GLN A 61 -14.78 -17.39 -3.97
CA GLN A 61 -14.92 -16.29 -3.00
C GLN A 61 -13.60 -15.93 -2.33
N TRP A 62 -12.76 -16.93 -2.03
CA TRP A 62 -11.44 -16.73 -1.48
C TRP A 62 -10.56 -15.91 -2.42
N GLN A 63 -10.46 -16.30 -3.69
CA GLN A 63 -9.67 -15.60 -4.70
C GLN A 63 -10.20 -14.17 -4.93
N GLU A 64 -11.52 -13.98 -4.93
CA GLU A 64 -12.13 -12.66 -5.03
C GLU A 64 -11.75 -11.75 -3.85
N ASN A 65 -11.84 -12.27 -2.63
CA ASN A 65 -11.48 -11.51 -1.43
C ASN A 65 -9.98 -11.21 -1.37
N ALA A 66 -9.13 -12.18 -1.74
CA ALA A 66 -7.69 -11.99 -1.87
C ALA A 66 -7.35 -10.86 -2.84
N ALA A 67 -8.00 -10.84 -4.01
CA ALA A 67 -7.81 -9.79 -5.01
C ALA A 67 -8.23 -8.41 -4.48
N LYS A 68 -9.38 -8.33 -3.79
CA LYS A 68 -9.86 -7.07 -3.18
C LYS A 68 -8.89 -6.50 -2.15
N VAL A 69 -8.35 -7.36 -1.26
CA VAL A 69 -7.38 -6.92 -0.26
C VAL A 69 -6.10 -6.44 -0.91
N ASN A 70 -5.56 -7.19 -1.87
CA ASN A 70 -4.36 -6.79 -2.60
C ASN A 70 -4.55 -5.46 -3.35
N GLN A 71 -5.72 -5.25 -3.97
CA GLN A 71 -6.04 -3.99 -4.64
C GLN A 71 -6.09 -2.83 -3.65
N ALA A 72 -6.78 -2.98 -2.51
CA ALA A 72 -6.87 -1.92 -1.51
C ALA A 72 -5.49 -1.51 -0.95
N LEU A 73 -4.58 -2.47 -0.76
CA LEU A 73 -3.20 -2.18 -0.32
C LEU A 73 -2.39 -1.49 -1.42
N GLN A 74 -2.60 -1.87 -2.69
CA GLN A 74 -1.98 -1.20 -3.82
C GLN A 74 -2.47 0.25 -3.93
N ASP A 75 -3.78 0.48 -3.85
CA ASP A 75 -4.37 1.82 -3.88
C ASP A 75 -3.84 2.69 -2.74
N LEU A 76 -3.69 2.12 -1.54
CA LEU A 76 -3.08 2.82 -0.41
C LEU A 76 -1.61 3.20 -0.69
N ALA A 77 -0.82 2.27 -1.23
CA ALA A 77 0.58 2.53 -1.58
C ALA A 77 0.70 3.64 -2.65
N ASP A 78 -0.18 3.63 -3.64
CA ASP A 78 -0.19 4.62 -4.71
C ASP A 78 -0.63 6.01 -4.21
N ASN A 79 -1.62 6.06 -3.31
CA ASN A 79 -2.02 7.32 -2.66
C ASN A 79 -0.91 7.91 -1.78
N LEU A 80 -0.17 7.08 -1.06
CA LEU A 80 0.98 7.54 -0.27
C LEU A 80 2.09 8.07 -1.17
N ARG A 81 2.40 7.39 -2.29
CA ARG A 81 3.40 7.86 -3.26
C ARG A 81 3.00 9.17 -3.93
N ALA A 82 1.72 9.34 -4.25
CA ALA A 82 1.19 10.58 -4.80
C ALA A 82 1.30 11.75 -3.80
N THR A 83 1.08 11.46 -2.51
CA THR A 83 1.25 12.46 -1.43
C THR A 83 2.71 12.89 -1.32
N ASP A 84 3.65 11.95 -1.40
CA ASP A 84 5.10 12.20 -1.31
C ASP A 84 5.56 13.12 -2.44
N SER A 85 5.22 12.75 -3.68
CA SER A 85 5.55 13.56 -4.86
C SER A 85 4.93 14.97 -4.83
N SER A 86 3.73 15.13 -4.29
CA SER A 86 3.07 16.43 -4.13
C SER A 86 3.80 17.31 -3.10
N MET A 87 4.28 16.71 -2.01
CA MET A 87 5.07 17.42 -1.01
C MET A 87 6.42 17.88 -1.57
N GLU A 88 7.14 17.01 -2.29
CA GLU A 88 8.39 17.37 -2.96
C GLU A 88 8.22 18.50 -3.99
N ALA A 89 7.13 18.46 -4.77
CA ALA A 89 6.83 19.51 -5.75
C ALA A 89 6.59 20.88 -5.08
N ASN A 90 5.81 20.91 -3.99
CA ASN A 90 5.57 22.13 -3.22
C ASN A 90 6.85 22.70 -2.59
N GLU A 91 7.78 21.84 -2.15
CA GLU A 91 9.07 22.27 -1.61
C GLU A 91 9.90 22.96 -2.70
N SER A 92 10.05 22.31 -3.87
CA SER A 92 10.78 22.88 -5.00
C SER A 92 10.20 24.22 -5.46
N GLU A 93 8.88 24.36 -5.53
CA GLU A 93 8.24 25.64 -5.86
C GLU A 93 8.53 26.74 -4.82
N THR A 94 8.52 26.38 -3.53
CA THR A 94 8.79 27.31 -2.42
C THR A 94 10.25 27.76 -2.44
N GLU A 95 11.20 26.85 -2.62
CA GLU A 95 12.63 27.17 -2.73
C GLU A 95 12.92 28.07 -3.93
N ASN A 96 12.35 27.75 -5.10
CA ASN A 96 12.50 28.55 -6.31
C ASN A 96 11.94 29.96 -6.13
N SER A 97 10.77 30.10 -5.49
CA SER A 97 10.16 31.40 -5.19
C SER A 97 11.04 32.22 -4.25
N PHE A 98 11.62 31.58 -3.23
CA PHE A 98 12.51 32.24 -2.29
C PHE A 98 13.83 32.69 -2.95
N ALA A 99 14.42 31.84 -3.80
CA ALA A 99 15.62 32.17 -4.57
C ALA A 99 15.38 33.36 -5.51
N GLN A 100 14.21 33.45 -6.14
CA GLN A 100 13.82 34.60 -6.98
C GLN A 100 13.70 35.90 -6.17
N LEU A 101 13.11 35.84 -4.96
CA LEU A 101 13.00 37.01 -4.08
C LEU A 101 14.37 37.51 -3.61
N LEU A 102 15.29 36.60 -3.27
CA LEU A 102 16.65 36.97 -2.85
C LEU A 102 17.54 37.45 -4.00
N GLY A 103 17.36 36.94 -5.21
CA GLY A 103 18.11 37.37 -6.40
C GLY A 103 17.62 38.68 -7.02
N GLY A 104 16.45 39.17 -6.61
CA GLY A 104 15.86 40.44 -7.06
C GLY A 104 16.18 41.65 -6.19
N LEU A 105 16.89 41.46 -5.07
CA LEU A 105 17.41 42.52 -4.19
C LEU A 105 18.90 42.76 -4.46
#